data_AF-A0A510JZ07-F1
#
_entry.id   AF-A0A510JZ07-F1
#
_cell.length_a   1.000
_cell.length_b   1.000
_cell.length_c   1.000
_cell.angle_alpha   90.00
_cell.angle_beta   90.00
_cell.angle_gamma   90.00
#
_symmetry.space_group_name_H-M   'P 1'
#
loop_
_entity.id
_entity.type
_entity.pdbx_description
1 polymer ?
#
loop_
_entity_poly.entity_id
_entity_poly.type
_entity_poly.pdbx_seq_one_letter_code
_entity_poly.pdbx_strand_id
1 'polypeptide(L)'
;MIATLCYLEKDNKYLMLYRNKKEIDINKGKWIGVGGKLETGETPEQCLMREVFEETGYKLNNYKYKGLVIFNYNEDEPLFMYVYTSSDFTGIEKECDEGDLKWIPKNEILDLELWEGDKIFLKLLFKNFPFFYLTLNYENDNLISSKLEFKKQYSCFEVFVPENYVEKIVENLQKYSLLTEGFYADVYSTADVTGHWKTLEGGSPFDGEVGKASVANEKIIRFRVKRNFEELAYYLVKEVHPYETAVINVFRMEV
;
A
#
# COMPACT_ATOMS: atom_id res chain seq x y z
N MET A 1 -19.75 -1.40 11.86
CA MET A 1 -19.11 -2.57 12.55
C MET A 1 -17.67 -2.77 12.07
N ILE A 2 -16.76 -3.32 12.89
CA ILE A 2 -15.38 -3.65 12.48
C ILE A 2 -15.11 -5.15 12.69
N ALA A 3 -14.42 -5.78 11.75
CA ALA A 3 -13.95 -7.15 11.84
C ALA A 3 -12.55 -7.30 11.23
N THR A 4 -11.88 -8.39 11.53
CA THR A 4 -10.63 -8.79 10.90
C THR A 4 -10.79 -10.11 10.17
N LEU A 5 -9.99 -10.31 9.12
CA LEU A 5 -9.93 -11.56 8.39
C LEU A 5 -8.47 -11.85 8.05
N CYS A 6 -8.01 -13.06 8.29
CA CYS A 6 -6.65 -13.51 8.06
C CYS A 6 -6.63 -14.72 7.13
N TYR A 7 -5.79 -14.64 6.10
CA TYR A 7 -5.43 -15.79 5.28
C TYR A 7 -4.05 -16.28 5.69
N LEU A 8 -4.01 -17.30 6.54
CA LEU A 8 -2.79 -18.01 6.91
C LEU A 8 -2.28 -18.79 5.70
N GLU A 9 -0.98 -18.67 5.41
CA GLU A 9 -0.35 -19.23 4.21
C GLU A 9 0.73 -20.24 4.56
N LYS A 10 0.64 -21.43 3.96
CA LYS A 10 1.66 -22.47 4.04
C LYS A 10 1.61 -23.34 2.80
N ASP A 11 2.77 -23.70 2.24
CA ASP A 11 2.90 -24.63 1.09
C ASP A 11 1.99 -24.27 -0.11
N ASN A 12 1.89 -22.96 -0.42
CA ASN A 12 1.01 -22.41 -1.47
C ASN A 12 -0.49 -22.72 -1.28
N LYS A 13 -0.91 -22.88 -0.02
CA LYS A 13 -2.30 -23.04 0.41
C LYS A 13 -2.71 -21.90 1.33
N TYR A 14 -4.00 -21.60 1.38
CA TYR A 14 -4.58 -20.83 2.47
C TYR A 14 -5.37 -21.72 3.41
N LEU A 15 -5.30 -21.43 4.72
CA LEU A 15 -6.25 -21.97 5.67
C LEU A 15 -7.59 -21.26 5.48
N MET A 16 -8.62 -22.04 5.16
CA MET A 16 -9.98 -21.57 4.96
C MET A 16 -10.88 -22.18 6.03
N LEU A 17 -11.88 -21.43 6.49
CA LEU A 17 -12.90 -21.87 7.42
C LEU A 17 -14.21 -22.09 6.66
N TYR A 18 -14.73 -23.32 6.68
CA TYR A 18 -16.06 -23.63 6.16
C TYR A 18 -17.11 -23.46 7.24
N ARG A 19 -18.03 -22.51 7.04
CA ARG A 19 -19.03 -22.09 8.02
C ARG A 19 -20.22 -23.06 8.04
N ASN A 20 -20.18 -24.09 8.88
CA ASN A 20 -21.21 -25.14 8.91
C ASN A 20 -21.73 -25.55 10.30
N LYS A 21 -21.18 -25.00 11.39
CA LYS A 21 -21.53 -25.42 12.77
C LYS A 21 -22.60 -24.55 13.45
N LYS A 22 -22.70 -23.26 13.10
CA LYS A 22 -23.70 -22.35 13.71
C LYS A 22 -25.08 -22.50 13.05
N GLU A 23 -26.14 -22.52 13.87
CA GLU A 23 -27.53 -22.62 13.36
C GLU A 23 -27.94 -21.37 12.57
N ILE A 24 -27.71 -20.19 13.17
CA ILE A 24 -27.98 -18.86 12.61
C ILE A 24 -26.63 -18.19 12.32
N ASP A 25 -26.26 -18.16 11.06
CA ASP A 25 -25.03 -17.52 10.59
C ASP A 25 -25.23 -17.01 9.16
N ILE A 26 -24.93 -15.73 8.93
CA ILE A 26 -25.03 -15.11 7.61
C ILE A 26 -24.02 -15.73 6.62
N ASN A 27 -22.94 -16.31 7.13
CA ASN A 27 -21.92 -16.97 6.33
C ASN A 27 -22.15 -18.46 6.15
N LYS A 28 -23.28 -19.02 6.60
CA LYS A 28 -23.53 -20.46 6.58
C LYS A 28 -23.41 -21.04 5.17
N GLY A 29 -22.61 -22.10 5.04
CA GLY A 29 -22.32 -22.76 3.76
C GLY A 29 -21.25 -22.06 2.92
N LYS A 30 -20.62 -20.98 3.40
CA LYS A 30 -19.53 -20.29 2.71
C LYS A 30 -18.18 -20.62 3.31
N TRP A 31 -17.15 -20.51 2.47
CA TRP A 31 -15.75 -20.54 2.88
C TRP A 31 -15.22 -19.12 3.09
N ILE A 32 -14.58 -18.88 4.22
CA ILE A 32 -14.02 -17.57 4.56
C ILE A 32 -12.60 -17.71 5.10
N GLY A 33 -11.89 -16.58 5.23
CA GLY A 33 -10.66 -16.52 6.03
C GLY A 33 -10.97 -16.65 7.52
N VAL A 34 -9.92 -16.81 8.32
CA VAL A 34 -10.00 -16.91 9.78
C VAL A 34 -10.13 -15.51 10.37
N GLY A 35 -11.06 -15.28 11.29
CA GLY A 35 -11.23 -13.97 11.90
C GLY A 35 -12.65 -13.70 12.37
N GLY A 36 -12.81 -12.59 13.07
CA GLY A 36 -14.08 -12.22 13.68
C GLY A 36 -14.18 -10.74 13.99
N LYS A 37 -15.12 -10.44 14.88
CA LYS A 37 -15.51 -9.05 15.19
C LYS A 37 -14.55 -8.46 16.21
N LEU A 38 -14.32 -7.16 16.08
CA LEU A 38 -13.55 -6.40 17.04
C LEU A 38 -14.34 -6.22 18.34
N GLU A 39 -13.72 -6.51 19.49
CA GLU A 39 -14.30 -6.28 20.81
C GLU A 39 -13.99 -4.87 21.34
N THR A 40 -14.80 -4.40 22.29
CA THR A 40 -14.63 -3.06 22.88
C THR A 40 -13.25 -2.91 23.52
N GLY A 41 -12.49 -1.92 23.07
CA GLY A 41 -11.15 -1.61 23.58
C GLY A 41 -10.02 -2.31 22.84
N GLU A 42 -10.31 -3.16 21.85
CA GLU A 42 -9.30 -3.76 20.99
C GLU A 42 -8.89 -2.85 19.83
N THR A 43 -7.61 -2.92 19.47
CA THR A 43 -7.14 -2.54 18.14
C THR A 43 -7.44 -3.66 17.13
N PRO A 44 -7.50 -3.35 15.82
CA PRO A 44 -7.62 -4.39 14.78
C PRO A 44 -6.54 -5.47 14.89
N GLU A 45 -5.32 -5.12 15.25
CA GLU A 45 -4.21 -6.06 15.41
C GLU A 45 -4.43 -6.99 16.62
N GLN A 46 -4.96 -6.49 17.73
CA GLN A 46 -5.32 -7.31 18.88
C GLN A 46 -6.46 -8.28 18.54
N CYS A 47 -7.52 -7.79 17.89
CA CYS A 47 -8.61 -8.62 17.41
C CYS A 47 -8.11 -9.71 16.46
N LEU A 48 -7.25 -9.38 15.49
CA LEU A 48 -6.64 -10.35 14.57
C LEU A 48 -5.91 -11.47 15.32
N MET A 49 -5.05 -11.12 16.28
CA MET A 49 -4.25 -12.10 17.01
C MET A 49 -5.13 -13.00 17.90
N ARG A 50 -6.15 -12.42 18.55
CA ARG A 50 -7.11 -13.15 19.37
C ARG A 50 -7.91 -14.13 18.52
N GLU A 51 -8.58 -13.64 17.48
CA GLU A 51 -9.46 -14.44 16.61
C GLU A 51 -8.69 -15.59 15.95
N VAL A 52 -7.48 -15.35 15.42
CA VAL A 52 -6.67 -16.41 14.83
C VAL A 52 -6.35 -17.50 15.87
N PHE A 53 -5.98 -17.11 17.10
CA PHE A 53 -5.68 -18.07 18.15
C PHE A 53 -6.93 -18.83 18.62
N GLU A 54 -8.05 -18.13 18.79
CA GLU A 54 -9.34 -18.69 19.21
C GLU A 54 -9.94 -19.64 18.19
N GLU A 55 -9.82 -19.35 16.91
CA GLU A 55 -10.40 -20.20 15.86
C GLU A 55 -9.49 -21.35 15.45
N THR A 56 -8.16 -21.16 15.47
CA THR A 56 -7.22 -22.12 14.84
C THR A 56 -6.21 -22.73 15.80
N GLY A 57 -5.95 -22.10 16.95
CA GLY A 57 -4.86 -22.48 17.86
C GLY A 57 -3.48 -21.95 17.44
N TYR A 58 -3.36 -21.30 16.27
CA TYR A 58 -2.12 -20.69 15.82
C TYR A 58 -1.88 -19.32 16.48
N LYS A 59 -0.61 -18.99 16.71
CA LYS A 59 -0.14 -17.68 17.16
C LYS A 59 0.67 -17.03 16.06
N LEU A 60 0.27 -15.83 15.64
CA LEU A 60 0.98 -15.07 14.62
C LEU A 60 2.30 -14.53 15.19
N ASN A 61 3.42 -14.82 14.51
CA ASN A 61 4.71 -14.17 14.82
C ASN A 61 4.89 -12.89 14.00
N ASN A 62 4.31 -12.87 12.79
CA ASN A 62 4.27 -11.73 11.89
C ASN A 62 2.99 -11.75 11.06
N TYR A 63 2.59 -10.61 10.51
CA TYR A 63 1.44 -10.48 9.62
C TYR A 63 1.60 -9.28 8.69
N LYS A 64 0.85 -9.28 7.59
CA LYS A 64 0.80 -8.16 6.63
C LYS A 64 -0.63 -7.68 6.50
N TYR A 65 -0.85 -6.39 6.73
CA TYR A 65 -2.12 -5.73 6.43
C TYR A 65 -2.24 -5.51 4.93
N LYS A 66 -3.22 -6.16 4.30
CA LYS A 66 -3.34 -6.23 2.82
C LYS A 66 -4.41 -5.31 2.27
N GLY A 67 -5.45 -4.99 3.02
CA GLY A 67 -6.48 -4.08 2.54
C GLY A 67 -7.61 -3.86 3.53
N LEU A 68 -8.37 -2.80 3.27
CA LEU A 68 -9.62 -2.51 3.95
C LEU A 68 -10.78 -2.80 3.02
N VAL A 69 -11.62 -3.77 3.37
CA VAL A 69 -12.85 -4.09 2.65
C VAL A 69 -14.02 -3.46 3.40
N ILE A 70 -14.82 -2.66 2.71
CA ILE A 70 -16.04 -2.05 3.23
C ILE A 70 -17.21 -2.82 2.63
N PHE A 71 -17.89 -3.59 3.46
CA PHE A 71 -19.02 -4.41 3.06
C PHE A 71 -20.31 -3.72 3.48
N ASN A 72 -21.05 -3.21 2.50
CA ASN A 72 -22.38 -2.63 2.68
C ASN A 72 -23.41 -3.70 2.31
N TYR A 73 -24.25 -4.07 3.27
CA TYR A 73 -25.27 -5.11 3.10
C TYR A 73 -26.65 -4.51 3.34
N ASN A 74 -27.49 -4.44 2.30
CA ASN A 74 -28.80 -3.80 2.37
C ASN A 74 -28.71 -2.38 2.96
N GLU A 75 -29.51 -2.09 3.99
CA GLU A 75 -29.53 -0.82 4.73
C GLU A 75 -28.80 -0.91 6.09
N ASP A 76 -28.07 -2.01 6.34
CA ASP A 76 -27.35 -2.20 7.59
C ASP A 76 -26.13 -1.26 7.70
N GLU A 77 -25.64 -1.07 8.92
CA GLU A 77 -24.38 -0.35 9.12
C GLU A 77 -23.22 -1.02 8.38
N PRO A 78 -22.35 -0.25 7.70
CA PRO A 78 -21.18 -0.80 7.01
C PRO A 78 -20.29 -1.65 7.92
N LEU A 79 -19.86 -2.79 7.39
CA LEU A 79 -18.82 -3.62 7.99
C LEU A 79 -17.45 -3.26 7.39
N PHE A 80 -16.55 -2.79 8.24
CA PHE A 80 -15.15 -2.55 7.91
C PHE A 80 -14.34 -3.79 8.24
N MET A 81 -13.94 -4.53 7.22
CA MET A 81 -13.16 -5.76 7.34
C MET A 81 -11.68 -5.47 7.01
N TYR A 82 -10.83 -5.63 8.01
CA TYR A 82 -9.38 -5.50 7.88
C TYR A 82 -8.81 -6.84 7.42
N VAL A 83 -8.27 -6.90 6.20
CA VAL A 83 -7.77 -8.13 5.59
C VAL A 83 -6.27 -8.25 5.80
N TYR A 84 -5.86 -9.38 6.38
CA TYR A 84 -4.48 -9.72 6.69
C TYR A 84 -4.06 -11.03 6.02
N THR A 85 -2.74 -11.19 5.90
CA THR A 85 -2.11 -12.48 5.55
C THR A 85 -0.97 -12.74 6.53
N SER A 86 -0.68 -14.01 6.80
CA SER A 86 0.53 -14.39 7.52
C SER A 86 1.06 -15.72 7.03
N SER A 87 2.38 -15.81 6.85
CA SER A 87 3.11 -17.05 6.56
C SER A 87 4.04 -17.44 7.70
N ASP A 88 3.99 -16.74 8.82
CA ASP A 88 4.87 -16.93 9.97
C ASP A 88 4.05 -16.95 11.27
N PHE A 89 3.81 -18.17 11.73
CA PHE A 89 2.99 -18.47 12.89
C PHE A 89 3.47 -19.78 13.53
N THR A 90 3.12 -19.98 14.80
CA THR A 90 3.43 -21.19 15.56
C THR A 90 2.17 -21.77 16.19
N GLY A 91 2.22 -23.04 16.62
CA GLY A 91 1.09 -23.71 17.28
C GLY A 91 0.69 -24.99 16.57
N ILE A 92 -0.38 -25.59 17.08
CA ILE A 92 -0.98 -26.82 16.56
C ILE A 92 -2.44 -26.48 16.27
N GLU A 93 -2.91 -26.88 15.09
CA GLU A 93 -4.30 -26.70 14.69
C GLU A 93 -5.24 -27.34 15.71
N LYS A 94 -6.27 -26.60 16.12
CA LYS A 94 -7.37 -27.14 16.92
C LYS A 94 -8.67 -27.11 16.13
N GLU A 95 -9.68 -27.77 16.69
CA GLU A 95 -11.03 -27.67 16.17
C GLU A 95 -11.60 -26.27 16.40
N CYS A 96 -12.34 -25.78 15.40
CA CYS A 96 -13.02 -24.50 15.45
C CYS A 96 -14.51 -24.71 15.75
N ASP A 97 -15.07 -23.95 16.69
CA ASP A 97 -16.50 -24.01 17.05
C ASP A 97 -17.40 -23.40 15.95
N GLU A 98 -16.78 -22.60 15.09
CA GLU A 98 -17.41 -21.80 14.05
C GLU A 98 -17.54 -22.56 12.71
N GLY A 99 -16.80 -23.66 12.54
CA GLY A 99 -16.78 -24.42 11.30
C GLY A 99 -15.62 -25.41 11.17
N ASP A 100 -15.38 -25.90 9.95
CA ASP A 100 -14.27 -26.81 9.64
C ASP A 100 -13.11 -26.07 8.98
N LEU A 101 -11.92 -26.17 9.55
CA LEU A 101 -10.69 -25.61 9.00
C LEU A 101 -10.08 -26.54 7.94
N LYS A 102 -9.63 -25.97 6.83
CA LYS A 102 -8.96 -26.73 5.77
C LYS A 102 -7.91 -25.92 5.04
N TRP A 103 -6.73 -26.53 4.84
CA TRP A 103 -5.70 -26.01 3.95
C TRP A 103 -6.06 -26.27 2.49
N ILE A 104 -6.48 -25.24 1.77
CA ILE A 104 -6.91 -25.31 0.36
C ILE A 104 -5.81 -24.75 -0.55
N PRO A 105 -5.40 -25.45 -1.63
CA PRO A 105 -4.52 -24.91 -2.67
C PRO A 105 -5.06 -23.60 -3.25
N LYS A 106 -4.21 -22.57 -3.38
CA LYS A 106 -4.66 -21.23 -3.85
C LYS A 106 -5.38 -21.25 -5.20
N ASN A 107 -5.02 -22.18 -6.08
CA ASN A 107 -5.65 -22.37 -7.38
C ASN A 107 -7.05 -23.00 -7.33
N GLU A 108 -7.46 -23.59 -6.20
CA GLU A 108 -8.78 -24.21 -6.01
C GLU A 108 -9.73 -23.29 -5.22
N ILE A 109 -9.22 -22.24 -4.56
CA ILE A 109 -10.02 -21.39 -3.66
C ILE A 109 -11.18 -20.71 -4.38
N LEU A 110 -11.00 -20.27 -5.63
CA LEU A 110 -12.06 -19.57 -6.37
C LEU A 110 -13.21 -20.47 -6.83
N ASP A 111 -13.03 -21.79 -6.74
CA ASP A 111 -14.06 -22.80 -7.03
C ASP A 111 -14.91 -23.13 -5.80
N LEU A 112 -14.55 -22.62 -4.62
CA LEU A 112 -15.33 -22.76 -3.40
C LEU A 112 -16.57 -21.86 -3.42
N GLU A 113 -17.55 -22.21 -2.57
CA GLU A 113 -18.69 -21.36 -2.28
C GLU A 113 -18.23 -20.16 -1.43
N LEU A 114 -17.99 -19.01 -2.08
CA LEU A 114 -17.49 -17.78 -1.47
C LEU A 114 -18.56 -16.67 -1.56
N TRP A 115 -18.34 -15.55 -0.87
CA TRP A 115 -18.96 -14.30 -1.30
C TRP A 115 -18.35 -13.85 -2.64
N GLU A 116 -19.18 -13.37 -3.57
CA GLU A 116 -18.69 -12.89 -4.88
C GLU A 116 -17.65 -11.77 -4.76
N GLY A 117 -17.79 -10.89 -3.77
CA GLY A 117 -16.84 -9.83 -3.48
C GLY A 117 -15.50 -10.34 -2.95
N ASP A 118 -15.49 -11.47 -2.23
CA ASP A 118 -14.27 -12.07 -1.70
C ASP A 118 -13.35 -12.53 -2.83
N LYS A 119 -13.93 -13.05 -3.92
CA LYS A 119 -13.19 -13.42 -5.13
C LYS A 119 -12.38 -12.25 -5.70
N ILE A 120 -12.81 -11.00 -5.49
CA ILE A 120 -12.10 -9.81 -5.96
C ILE A 120 -10.79 -9.64 -5.18
N PHE A 121 -10.86 -9.52 -3.85
CA PHE A 121 -9.66 -9.29 -3.07
C PHE A 121 -8.76 -10.53 -2.99
N LEU A 122 -9.30 -11.75 -3.02
CA LEU A 122 -8.51 -12.98 -3.08
C LEU A 122 -7.59 -13.00 -4.31
N LYS A 123 -8.09 -12.58 -5.48
CA LYS A 123 -7.25 -12.41 -6.70
C LYS A 123 -6.12 -11.41 -6.50
N LEU A 124 -6.34 -10.34 -5.72
CA LEU A 124 -5.31 -9.37 -5.37
C LEU A 124 -4.26 -9.99 -4.42
N LEU A 125 -4.70 -10.79 -3.45
CA LEU A 125 -3.81 -11.51 -2.53
C LEU A 125 -2.94 -12.53 -3.27
N PHE A 126 -3.51 -13.34 -4.17
CA PHE A 126 -2.75 -14.33 -4.94
C PHE A 126 -1.65 -13.71 -5.81
N LYS A 127 -1.91 -12.53 -6.36
CA LYS A 127 -0.97 -11.75 -7.17
C LYS A 127 -0.06 -10.84 -6.34
N ASN A 128 -0.18 -10.90 -5.01
CA ASN A 128 0.55 -10.06 -4.06
C ASN A 128 0.50 -8.55 -4.38
N PHE A 129 -0.69 -8.04 -4.74
CA PHE A 129 -0.88 -6.61 -4.96
C PHE A 129 -0.58 -5.79 -3.69
N PRO A 130 -0.23 -4.50 -3.84
CA PRO A 130 -0.07 -3.58 -2.71
C PRO A 130 -1.40 -3.39 -1.96
N PHE A 131 -1.34 -2.62 -0.88
CA PHE A 131 -2.52 -2.28 -0.09
C PHE A 131 -3.67 -1.74 -0.95
N PHE A 132 -4.88 -2.22 -0.70
CA PHE A 132 -6.10 -1.82 -1.42
C PHE A 132 -7.24 -1.42 -0.49
N TYR A 133 -8.12 -0.58 -1.01
CA TYR A 133 -9.45 -0.33 -0.49
C TYR A 133 -10.46 -0.97 -1.43
N LEU A 134 -11.41 -1.72 -0.90
CA LEU A 134 -12.46 -2.34 -1.70
C LEU A 134 -13.82 -2.08 -1.05
N THR A 135 -14.70 -1.36 -1.73
CA THR A 135 -16.11 -1.24 -1.33
C THR A 135 -16.94 -2.26 -2.08
N LEU A 136 -17.77 -3.01 -1.36
CA LEU A 136 -18.70 -4.00 -1.87
C LEU A 136 -20.12 -3.59 -1.45
N ASN A 137 -21.03 -3.51 -2.40
CA ASN A 137 -22.44 -3.19 -2.13
C ASN A 137 -23.31 -4.39 -2.49
N TYR A 138 -23.99 -4.92 -1.48
CA TYR A 138 -24.85 -6.09 -1.58
C TYR A 138 -26.32 -5.73 -1.37
N GLU A 139 -27.19 -6.38 -2.14
CA GLU A 139 -28.62 -6.44 -1.88
C GLU A 139 -29.02 -7.91 -1.77
N ASN A 140 -29.37 -8.33 -0.55
CA ASN A 140 -29.37 -9.73 -0.14
C ASN A 140 -28.03 -10.40 -0.50
N ASP A 141 -28.04 -11.63 -1.02
CA ASP A 141 -26.81 -12.34 -1.37
C ASP A 141 -26.17 -11.89 -2.71
N ASN A 142 -26.73 -10.87 -3.37
CA ASN A 142 -26.25 -10.43 -4.69
C ASN A 142 -25.32 -9.22 -4.57
N LEU A 143 -24.12 -9.34 -5.14
CA LEU A 143 -23.19 -8.22 -5.28
C LEU A 143 -23.67 -7.28 -6.40
N ILE A 144 -24.16 -6.10 -6.03
CA ILE A 144 -24.71 -5.11 -6.96
C ILE A 144 -23.62 -4.24 -7.58
N SER A 145 -22.61 -3.86 -6.78
CA SER A 145 -21.46 -3.11 -7.29
C SER A 145 -20.23 -3.29 -6.42
N SER A 146 -19.06 -3.04 -7.02
CA SER A 146 -17.79 -2.98 -6.30
C SER A 146 -16.96 -1.78 -6.77
N LYS A 147 -16.17 -1.20 -5.85
CA LYS A 147 -15.23 -0.12 -6.14
C LYS A 147 -13.88 -0.48 -5.55
N LEU A 148 -12.90 -0.73 -6.41
CA LEU A 148 -11.52 -1.03 -6.03
C LEU A 148 -10.66 0.23 -6.19
N GLU A 149 -9.98 0.60 -5.12
CA GLU A 149 -9.04 1.72 -5.09
C GLU A 149 -7.71 1.25 -4.49
N PHE A 150 -6.61 1.78 -5.00
CA PHE A 150 -5.28 1.51 -4.46
C PHE A 150 -4.76 2.74 -3.73
N LYS A 151 -4.04 2.51 -2.63
CA LYS A 151 -3.31 3.56 -1.94
C LYS A 151 -2.37 4.24 -2.93
N LYS A 152 -2.53 5.56 -3.14
CA LYS A 152 -1.73 6.28 -4.13
C LYS A 152 -0.30 6.36 -3.62
N GLN A 153 0.63 5.82 -4.40
CA GLN A 153 2.04 5.88 -4.07
C GLN A 153 2.70 7.08 -4.76
N TYR A 154 3.52 7.81 -4.01
CA TYR A 154 4.21 9.00 -4.50
C TYR A 154 5.72 8.94 -4.21
N SER A 155 6.50 9.51 -5.10
CA SER A 155 7.93 9.77 -4.91
C SER A 155 8.10 11.25 -4.61
N CYS A 156 8.66 11.59 -3.46
CA CYS A 156 9.03 12.96 -3.14
C CYS A 156 10.48 13.18 -3.58
N PHE A 157 10.72 14.24 -4.34
CA PHE A 157 12.02 14.65 -4.81
C PHE A 157 12.52 15.82 -3.99
N GLU A 158 13.79 15.78 -3.60
CA GLU A 158 14.58 16.93 -3.19
C GLU A 158 15.72 17.10 -4.18
N VAL A 159 15.76 18.24 -4.87
CA VAL A 159 16.83 18.55 -5.83
C VAL A 159 17.53 19.82 -5.37
N PHE A 160 18.85 19.76 -5.26
CA PHE A 160 19.71 20.90 -4.92
C PHE A 160 20.19 21.55 -6.20
N VAL A 161 19.87 22.83 -6.41
CA VAL A 161 20.03 23.48 -7.71
C VAL A 161 20.26 24.99 -7.55
N PRO A 162 21.00 25.67 -8.45
CA PRO A 162 21.03 27.12 -8.51
C PRO A 162 19.63 27.72 -8.70
N GLU A 163 19.38 28.88 -8.09
CA GLU A 163 18.06 29.54 -8.09
C GLU A 163 17.50 29.76 -9.51
N ASN A 164 18.35 30.14 -10.47
CA ASN A 164 17.97 30.40 -11.86
C ASN A 164 17.63 29.14 -12.69
N TYR A 165 17.75 27.94 -12.11
CA TYR A 165 17.36 26.68 -12.75
C TYR A 165 16.09 26.07 -12.15
N VAL A 166 15.56 26.62 -11.05
CA VAL A 166 14.29 26.16 -10.46
C VAL A 166 13.16 26.21 -11.47
N GLU A 167 12.95 27.37 -12.12
CA GLU A 167 11.88 27.54 -13.11
C GLU A 167 12.04 26.57 -14.30
N LYS A 168 13.28 26.38 -14.78
CA LYS A 168 13.55 25.45 -15.89
C LYS A 168 13.20 24.01 -15.56
N ILE A 169 13.49 23.56 -14.34
CA ILE A 169 13.13 22.21 -13.86
C ILE A 169 11.61 22.08 -13.79
N VAL A 170 10.93 23.07 -13.20
CA VAL A 170 9.47 23.09 -13.05
C VAL A 170 8.80 23.04 -14.42
N GLU A 171 9.20 23.90 -15.35
CA GLU A 171 8.71 23.89 -16.72
C GLU A 171 8.91 22.54 -17.40
N ASN A 172 10.08 21.91 -17.24
CA ASN A 172 10.37 20.64 -17.89
C ASN A 172 9.52 19.48 -17.33
N LEU A 173 9.27 19.47 -16.02
CA LEU A 173 8.37 18.50 -15.38
C LEU A 173 6.89 18.77 -15.73
N GLN A 174 6.49 20.03 -15.79
CA GLN A 174 5.11 20.42 -16.04
C GLN A 174 4.65 20.15 -17.48
N LYS A 175 5.57 20.09 -18.47
CA LYS A 175 5.27 19.61 -19.83
C LYS A 175 4.58 18.25 -19.85
N TYR A 176 4.84 17.41 -18.85
CA TYR A 176 4.26 16.06 -18.70
C TYR A 176 3.23 15.99 -17.55
N SER A 177 2.78 17.15 -17.05
CA SER A 177 1.84 17.29 -15.94
C SER A 177 2.28 16.57 -14.66
N LEU A 178 3.60 16.45 -14.44
CA LEU A 178 4.14 15.76 -13.28
C LEU A 178 4.01 16.57 -11.98
N LEU A 179 3.82 17.89 -12.08
CA LEU A 179 3.61 18.81 -10.96
C LEU A 179 2.16 19.26 -10.83
N THR A 180 1.20 18.42 -11.26
CA THR A 180 -0.23 18.73 -11.21
C THR A 180 -0.93 17.97 -10.08
N GLU A 181 -1.60 18.70 -9.19
CA GLU A 181 -2.39 18.14 -8.08
C GLU A 181 -3.81 18.72 -8.10
N GLY A 182 -4.81 17.88 -8.33
CA GLY A 182 -6.18 18.34 -8.53
C GLY A 182 -6.31 19.29 -9.71
N PHE A 183 -6.69 20.54 -9.44
CA PHE A 183 -6.82 21.61 -10.44
C PHE A 183 -5.64 22.61 -10.43
N TYR A 184 -4.55 22.28 -9.74
CA TYR A 184 -3.37 23.14 -9.61
C TYR A 184 -2.20 22.57 -10.42
N ALA A 185 -1.55 23.41 -11.22
CA ALA A 185 -0.28 23.12 -11.91
C ALA A 185 0.90 23.72 -11.13
N ASP A 186 2.13 23.28 -11.46
CA ASP A 186 3.37 23.79 -10.85
C ASP A 186 3.40 23.68 -9.32
N VAL A 187 2.93 22.54 -8.80
CA VAL A 187 2.89 22.29 -7.35
C VAL A 187 4.27 21.80 -6.85
N TYR A 188 5.04 22.73 -6.30
CA TYR A 188 6.33 22.48 -5.65
C TYR A 188 6.57 23.48 -4.52
N SER A 189 7.64 23.29 -3.75
CA SER A 189 8.12 24.24 -2.74
C SER A 189 9.63 24.38 -2.84
N THR A 190 10.15 25.50 -2.34
CA THR A 190 11.60 25.76 -2.31
C THR A 190 12.08 26.12 -0.91
N ALA A 191 13.36 25.88 -0.64
CA ALA A 191 14.06 26.35 0.55
C ALA A 191 15.43 26.90 0.17
N ASP A 192 15.84 28.00 0.81
CA ASP A 192 17.20 28.55 0.66
C ASP A 192 18.21 27.68 1.38
N VAL A 193 19.30 27.36 0.69
CA VAL A 193 20.44 26.62 1.25
C VAL A 193 21.76 27.19 0.77
N THR A 194 22.84 26.85 1.49
CA THR A 194 24.20 27.21 1.11
C THR A 194 24.95 25.94 0.72
N GLY A 195 25.31 25.83 -0.56
CA GLY A 195 26.10 24.74 -1.10
C GLY A 195 27.59 24.95 -0.81
N HIS A 196 28.30 23.87 -0.49
CA HIS A 196 29.74 23.86 -0.32
C HIS A 196 30.35 22.71 -1.11
N TRP A 197 31.35 22.99 -1.94
CA TRP A 197 32.03 21.95 -2.71
C TRP A 197 33.49 22.29 -2.94
N LYS A 198 34.23 21.28 -3.38
CA LYS A 198 35.60 21.42 -3.88
C LYS A 198 35.75 20.46 -5.05
N THR A 199 35.96 21.00 -6.23
CA THR A 199 36.09 20.17 -7.44
C THR A 199 37.46 19.48 -7.44
N LEU A 200 37.47 18.18 -7.67
CA LEU A 200 38.69 17.37 -7.74
C LEU A 200 39.30 17.44 -9.16
N GLU A 201 40.57 17.08 -9.29
CA GLU A 201 41.22 16.95 -10.61
C GLU A 201 40.42 16.01 -11.51
N GLY A 202 40.20 16.42 -12.76
CA GLY A 202 39.37 15.70 -13.73
C GLY A 202 37.88 16.06 -13.73
N GLY A 203 37.38 16.81 -12.73
CA GLY A 203 36.00 17.31 -12.72
C GLY A 203 35.79 18.55 -13.58
N SER A 204 34.56 18.77 -14.07
CA SER A 204 34.16 19.97 -14.80
C SER A 204 33.17 20.79 -13.96
N PRO A 205 33.65 21.74 -13.12
CA PRO A 205 32.75 22.50 -12.27
C PRO A 205 31.82 23.37 -13.11
N PHE A 206 30.53 23.38 -12.74
CA PHE A 206 29.61 24.40 -13.22
C PHE A 206 30.02 25.78 -12.68
N ASP A 207 30.31 25.84 -11.37
CA ASP A 207 30.85 27.02 -10.67
C ASP A 207 32.06 26.64 -9.81
N GLY A 208 32.98 27.60 -9.64
CA GLY A 208 34.21 27.44 -8.86
C GLY A 208 35.42 26.95 -9.67
N GLU A 209 36.53 26.71 -8.97
CA GLU A 209 37.80 26.28 -9.58
C GLU A 209 38.25 24.91 -9.06
N VAL A 210 38.85 24.11 -9.94
CA VAL A 210 39.44 22.80 -9.57
C VAL A 210 40.49 22.99 -8.46
N GLY A 211 40.39 22.18 -7.42
CA GLY A 211 41.31 22.19 -6.29
C GLY A 211 41.05 23.29 -5.25
N LYS A 212 40.04 24.15 -5.43
CA LYS A 212 39.66 25.21 -4.47
C LYS A 212 38.28 24.97 -3.86
N ALA A 213 38.13 25.33 -2.59
CA ALA A 213 36.82 25.31 -1.94
C ALA A 213 35.93 26.42 -2.52
N SER A 214 34.66 26.12 -2.71
CA SER A 214 33.65 27.02 -3.28
C SER A 214 32.37 26.97 -2.43
N VAL A 215 31.63 28.08 -2.45
CA VAL A 215 30.38 28.27 -1.72
C VAL A 215 29.43 29.10 -2.58
N ALA A 216 28.15 28.74 -2.60
CA ALA A 216 27.12 29.53 -3.26
C ALA A 216 25.76 29.36 -2.57
N ASN A 217 24.88 30.35 -2.75
CA ASN A 217 23.48 30.21 -2.41
C ASN A 217 22.79 29.35 -3.48
N GLU A 218 22.02 28.38 -3.03
CA GLU A 218 21.28 27.45 -3.86
C GLU A 218 19.84 27.33 -3.32
N LYS A 219 18.99 26.62 -4.07
CA LYS A 219 17.67 26.21 -3.63
C LYS A 219 17.61 24.70 -3.50
N ILE A 220 16.88 24.22 -2.51
CA ILE A 220 16.27 22.89 -2.58
C ILE A 220 14.88 23.06 -3.17
N ILE A 221 14.60 22.42 -4.30
CA ILE A 221 13.23 22.24 -4.80
C ILE A 221 12.69 20.91 -4.26
N ARG A 222 11.47 20.97 -3.68
CA ARG A 222 10.71 19.83 -3.20
C ARG A 222 9.40 19.68 -3.96
N PHE A 223 9.18 18.51 -4.54
CA PHE A 223 7.93 18.18 -5.22
C PHE A 223 7.63 16.68 -5.08
N ARG A 224 6.42 16.27 -5.42
CA ARG A 224 6.07 14.84 -5.48
C ARG A 224 5.50 14.49 -6.85
N VAL A 225 5.73 13.26 -7.28
CA VAL A 225 5.12 12.67 -8.48
C VAL A 225 4.51 11.33 -8.13
N LYS A 226 3.54 10.84 -8.92
CA LYS A 226 3.07 9.46 -8.77
C LYS A 226 4.23 8.50 -8.99
N ARG A 227 4.33 7.44 -8.17
CA ARG A 227 5.47 6.49 -8.15
C ARG A 227 5.84 5.96 -9.54
N ASN A 228 4.85 5.71 -10.40
CA ASN A 228 5.07 5.17 -11.74
C ASN A 228 5.77 6.15 -12.70
N PHE A 229 5.90 7.44 -12.34
CA PHE A 229 6.63 8.46 -13.11
C PHE A 229 7.96 8.84 -12.45
N GLU A 230 8.43 8.12 -11.42
CA GLU A 230 9.68 8.40 -10.70
C GLU A 230 10.88 8.51 -11.66
N GLU A 231 11.09 7.50 -12.51
CA GLU A 231 12.22 7.47 -13.44
C GLU A 231 12.15 8.59 -14.48
N LEU A 232 10.95 8.89 -14.99
CA LEU A 232 10.74 9.99 -15.93
C LEU A 232 11.06 11.34 -15.26
N ALA A 233 10.56 11.57 -14.05
CA ALA A 233 10.83 12.79 -13.30
C ALA A 233 12.34 12.94 -13.03
N TYR A 234 13.01 11.86 -12.61
CA TYR A 234 14.45 11.85 -12.38
C TYR A 234 15.23 12.22 -13.64
N TYR A 235 14.88 11.63 -14.78
CA TYR A 235 15.48 11.96 -16.08
C TYR A 235 15.28 13.44 -16.46
N LEU A 236 14.04 13.94 -16.37
CA LEU A 236 13.69 15.32 -16.75
C LEU A 236 14.37 16.37 -15.87
N VAL A 237 14.58 16.06 -14.57
CA VAL A 237 15.39 16.90 -13.69
C VAL A 237 16.84 16.90 -14.17
N LYS A 238 17.45 15.72 -14.37
CA LYS A 238 18.85 15.61 -14.80
C LYS A 238 19.14 16.29 -16.13
N GLU A 239 18.22 16.22 -17.09
CA GLU A 239 18.37 16.83 -18.41
C GLU A 239 18.57 18.35 -18.34
N VAL A 240 17.93 19.00 -17.37
CA VAL A 240 17.98 20.47 -17.19
C VAL A 240 19.02 20.89 -16.16
N HIS A 241 19.40 19.98 -15.27
CA HIS A 241 20.27 20.27 -14.15
C HIS A 241 21.67 20.72 -14.62
N PRO A 242 22.21 21.85 -14.12
CA PRO A 242 23.48 22.39 -14.61
C PRO A 242 24.71 21.57 -14.16
N TYR A 243 24.60 20.89 -13.02
CA TYR A 243 25.74 20.17 -12.43
C TYR A 243 25.94 18.82 -13.10
N GLU A 244 27.22 18.50 -13.37
CA GLU A 244 27.67 17.20 -13.90
C GLU A 244 27.07 16.02 -13.13
N THR A 245 27.06 16.10 -11.80
CA THR A 245 26.35 15.16 -10.92
C THR A 245 25.37 15.94 -10.04
N ALA A 246 24.10 15.91 -10.43
CA ALA A 246 23.01 16.49 -9.63
C ALA A 246 22.82 15.74 -8.31
N VAL A 247 22.71 16.47 -7.20
CA VAL A 247 22.31 15.91 -5.90
C VAL A 247 20.78 15.86 -5.88
N ILE A 248 20.24 14.65 -6.07
CA ILE A 248 18.81 14.37 -6.11
C ILE A 248 18.49 13.28 -5.08
N ASN A 249 17.72 13.62 -4.05
CA ASN A 249 17.18 12.63 -3.13
C ASN A 249 15.76 12.26 -3.56
N VAL A 250 15.45 10.97 -3.55
CA VAL A 250 14.11 10.45 -3.85
C VAL A 250 13.61 9.66 -2.65
N PHE A 251 12.55 10.15 -2.01
CA PHE A 251 11.91 9.51 -0.88
C PHE A 251 10.65 8.79 -1.32
N ARG A 252 10.56 7.50 -0.96
CA ARG A 252 9.43 6.67 -1.30
C ARG A 252 8.36 6.75 -0.23
N MET A 253 7.28 7.50 -0.50
CA MET A 253 6.16 7.66 0.42
C MET A 253 5.00 6.70 0.11
N GLU A 254 4.40 6.16 1.17
CA GLU A 254 3.11 5.46 1.12
C GLU A 254 2.05 6.37 1.76
N VAL A 255 1.33 7.15 0.95
CA VAL A 255 0.32 8.12 1.44
C VAL A 255 -1.05 7.47 1.55
#